data_AF-A0A962HAT2-F1
#
_entry.id   AF-A0A962HAT2-F1
#
_cell.length_a   1.000
_cell.length_b   1.000
_cell.length_c   1.000
_cell.angle_alpha   90.00
_cell.angle_beta   90.00
_cell.angle_gamma   90.00
#
_symmetry.space_group_name_H-M   'P 1'
#
loop_
_entity.id
_entity.type
_entity.pdbx_description
1 polymer ?
#
loop_
_entity_poly.entity_id
_entity_poly.type
_entity_poly.pdbx_seq_one_letter_code
_entity_poly.pdbx_strand_id
1 'polypeptide(L)'
;MRTLARPENLNSVVLALALAVLIGGCSEQEPTPAANTPESRPAPTRDYYGTLEPFASNAIYFVLTDRFVNGDESNDQRDQGGAQPTFDRKTPGLPEGLDDNIGYLGGDFKGLLDHADYIADMGFGAVWLTPIVDNPDEAFTGGDPAVFGAMMSDQGKTGYHGYWGVNFYQLDEHLPSPGLGFAELTAGLKAKGLKTVLDVVANHGSPSFTMPIDQ
;
A
#
# COMPACT_ATOMS: atom_id res chain seq x y z
N MET A 1 -15.22 -48.08 39.36
CA MET A 1 -14.35 -48.29 40.53
C MET A 1 -14.19 -46.94 41.23
N ARG A 2 -14.86 -46.79 42.39
CA ARG A 2 -14.78 -45.73 43.44
C ARG A 2 -15.04 -44.26 42.99
N THR A 3 -16.21 -43.61 43.13
CA THR A 3 -16.97 -43.14 44.35
C THR A 3 -16.07 -42.42 45.38
N LEU A 4 -16.32 -41.21 45.95
CA LEU A 4 -17.49 -40.44 46.44
C LEU A 4 -17.10 -38.93 46.53
N ALA A 5 -17.94 -37.92 46.23
CA ALA A 5 -19.03 -37.28 47.00
C ALA A 5 -18.63 -36.45 48.26
N ARG A 6 -19.07 -35.17 48.25
CA ARG A 6 -19.14 -34.08 49.29
C ARG A 6 -19.73 -34.54 50.65
N PRO A 7 -19.62 -33.82 51.80
CA PRO A 7 -20.41 -32.58 52.13
C PRO A 7 -19.75 -31.58 53.14
N GLU A 8 -20.01 -30.27 53.05
CA GLU A 8 -21.01 -29.39 53.73
C GLU A 8 -20.65 -28.84 55.13
N ASN A 9 -20.91 -27.52 55.28
CA ASN A 9 -21.54 -26.77 56.38
C ASN A 9 -21.06 -26.98 57.83
N LEU A 10 -20.82 -25.89 58.58
CA LEU A 10 -21.87 -25.18 59.34
C LEU A 10 -21.26 -24.21 60.38
N ASN A 11 -21.92 -23.06 60.52
CA ASN A 11 -21.79 -22.05 61.57
C ASN A 11 -21.70 -22.58 63.01
N SER A 12 -21.01 -21.83 63.89
CA SER A 12 -21.36 -21.55 65.30
C SER A 12 -20.34 -20.54 65.88
N VAL A 13 -20.58 -19.58 66.78
CA VAL A 13 -21.73 -19.05 67.53
C VAL A 13 -21.21 -17.75 68.21
N VAL A 14 -21.92 -16.63 68.01
CA VAL A 14 -22.39 -15.63 69.00
C VAL A 14 -21.42 -15.07 70.06
N LEU A 15 -21.28 -13.72 70.08
CA LEU A 15 -21.52 -12.94 71.31
C LEU A 15 -21.84 -11.46 70.97
N ALA A 16 -22.99 -11.00 71.45
CA ALA A 16 -23.42 -9.61 71.43
C ALA A 16 -22.99 -8.90 72.72
N LEU A 17 -22.60 -7.61 72.67
CA LEU A 17 -22.85 -6.62 73.74
C LEU A 17 -22.49 -5.17 73.32
N ALA A 18 -23.56 -4.36 73.24
CA ALA A 18 -23.75 -2.94 73.59
C ALA A 18 -22.64 -1.86 73.44
N LEU A 19 -22.95 -0.91 72.54
CA LEU A 19 -23.13 0.55 72.73
C LEU A 19 -22.06 1.42 73.44
N ALA A 20 -21.47 2.36 72.69
CA ALA A 20 -21.23 3.74 73.14
C ALA A 20 -21.08 4.70 71.94
N VAL A 21 -21.92 5.73 71.89
CA VAL A 21 -21.79 6.88 70.97
C VAL A 21 -20.77 7.86 71.56
N LEU A 22 -19.80 8.29 70.76
CA LEU A 22 -18.94 9.44 71.07
C LEU A 22 -18.92 10.39 69.87
N ILE A 23 -19.41 11.60 70.11
CA ILE A 23 -19.29 12.77 69.24
C ILE A 23 -18.13 13.61 69.76
N GLY A 24 -17.29 14.10 68.84
CA GLY A 24 -16.19 15.05 69.08
C GLY A 24 -14.96 14.57 68.29
N GLY A 25 -14.39 15.31 67.35
CA GLY A 25 -14.40 16.73 67.04
C GLY A 25 -12.98 17.00 66.56
N CYS A 26 -12.77 17.19 65.25
CA CYS A 26 -11.44 17.46 64.69
C CYS A 26 -11.45 18.84 64.04
N SER A 27 -10.59 19.71 64.56
CA SER A 27 -10.25 21.03 64.05
C SER A 27 -9.56 20.91 62.69
N GLU A 28 -10.05 21.64 61.68
CA GLU A 28 -9.39 21.79 60.39
C GLU A 28 -8.13 22.65 60.51
N GLN A 29 -7.05 22.20 59.88
CA GLN A 29 -5.79 22.92 59.74
C GLN A 29 -5.72 23.45 58.31
N GLU A 30 -5.58 24.77 58.13
CA GLU A 30 -5.58 25.38 56.79
C GLU A 30 -4.36 24.93 55.95
N PRO A 31 -4.56 24.62 54.65
CA PRO A 31 -3.48 24.22 53.77
C PRO A 31 -2.64 25.41 53.30
N THR A 32 -1.32 25.24 53.29
CA THR A 32 -0.33 26.21 52.79
C THR A 32 -0.44 26.37 51.25
N PRO A 33 -0.25 27.57 50.66
CA PRO A 33 -0.40 27.76 49.21
C PRO A 33 0.71 27.04 48.43
N ALA A 34 0.34 26.25 47.43
CA ALA A 34 1.28 25.60 46.51
C ALA A 34 1.95 26.64 45.58
N ALA A 35 3.24 26.44 45.30
CA ALA A 35 4.04 27.29 44.42
C ALA A 35 3.55 27.23 42.95
N ASN A 36 3.49 28.40 42.30
CA ASN A 36 3.06 28.56 40.91
C ASN A 36 3.97 27.79 39.93
N THR A 37 3.38 26.83 39.20
CA THR A 37 4.02 26.18 38.04
C THR A 37 3.78 27.06 36.80
N PRO A 38 4.79 27.36 35.97
CA PRO A 38 4.57 28.13 34.75
C PRO A 38 3.73 27.33 33.76
N GLU A 39 2.61 27.91 33.32
CA GLU A 39 1.74 27.32 32.30
C GLU A 39 2.50 27.11 30.98
N SER A 40 2.51 25.89 30.48
CA SER A 40 3.07 25.55 29.17
C SER A 40 2.23 26.17 28.07
N ARG A 41 2.83 27.07 27.28
CA ARG A 41 2.18 27.63 26.09
C ARG A 41 1.85 26.50 25.09
N PRO A 42 0.59 26.34 24.66
CA PRO A 42 0.23 25.30 23.70
C PRO A 42 0.95 25.53 22.38
N ALA A 43 1.47 24.44 21.80
CA ALA A 43 2.06 24.47 20.47
C ALA A 43 1.00 24.91 19.43
N PRO A 44 1.39 25.65 18.37
CA PRO A 44 0.45 26.02 17.32
C PRO A 44 -0.14 24.77 16.67
N THR A 45 -1.46 24.64 16.73
CA THR A 45 -2.19 23.61 16.00
C THR A 45 -2.10 23.92 14.51
N ARG A 46 -1.49 23.03 13.73
CA ARG A 46 -1.61 23.08 12.27
C ARG A 46 -3.01 22.62 11.90
N ASP A 47 -3.80 23.52 11.32
CA ASP A 47 -5.07 23.16 10.72
C ASP A 47 -4.81 22.33 9.46
N TYR A 48 -4.99 21.02 9.55
CA TYR A 48 -5.05 20.15 8.39
C TYR A 48 -6.49 20.18 7.88
N TYR A 49 -6.72 20.86 6.74
CA TYR A 49 -7.96 20.70 5.98
C TYR A 49 -7.65 19.97 4.67
N GLY A 50 -8.55 19.08 4.27
CA GLY A 50 -8.43 18.33 3.03
C GLY A 50 -8.62 19.21 1.79
N THR A 51 -8.55 18.60 0.61
CA THR A 51 -8.87 19.30 -0.64
C THR A 51 -10.30 19.84 -0.63
N LEU A 52 -10.46 21.13 -0.96
CA LEU A 52 -11.78 21.76 -1.17
C LEU A 52 -12.40 21.35 -2.52
N GLU A 53 -11.60 20.77 -3.42
CA GLU A 53 -12.05 20.22 -4.68
C GLU A 53 -12.65 18.82 -4.46
N PRO A 54 -13.95 18.59 -4.72
CA PRO A 54 -14.55 17.29 -4.56
C PRO A 54 -13.99 16.35 -5.61
N PHE A 55 -13.08 15.46 -5.23
CA PHE A 55 -12.52 14.47 -6.18
C PHE A 55 -13.62 13.64 -6.86
N ALA A 56 -14.75 13.44 -6.17
CA ALA A 56 -15.97 12.81 -6.67
C ALA A 56 -16.57 13.45 -7.93
N SER A 57 -16.18 14.69 -8.31
CA SER A 57 -16.58 15.28 -9.59
C SER A 57 -15.81 14.75 -10.80
N ASN A 58 -14.78 13.91 -10.60
CA ASN A 58 -13.91 13.42 -11.65
C ASN A 58 -14.19 11.93 -11.90
N ALA A 59 -14.52 11.59 -13.14
CA ALA A 59 -14.39 10.20 -13.59
C ALA A 59 -12.90 9.83 -13.67
N ILE A 60 -12.55 8.63 -13.20
CA ILE A 60 -11.17 8.14 -13.14
C ILE A 60 -10.96 7.10 -14.23
N TYR A 61 -9.90 7.27 -15.02
CA TYR A 61 -9.43 6.27 -15.97
C TYR A 61 -8.26 5.51 -15.34
N PHE A 62 -8.43 4.22 -15.07
CA PHE A 62 -7.35 3.36 -14.58
C PHE A 62 -6.45 2.93 -15.73
N VAL A 63 -5.15 3.09 -15.55
CA VAL A 63 -4.10 2.73 -16.50
C VAL A 63 -3.19 1.72 -15.84
N LEU A 64 -3.16 0.51 -16.40
CA LEU A 64 -2.09 -0.43 -16.14
C LEU A 64 -0.92 -0.01 -17.05
N THR A 65 0.03 0.75 -16.49
CA THR A 65 0.99 1.57 -17.25
C THR A 65 1.71 0.79 -18.33
N ASP A 66 2.28 -0.36 -17.98
CA ASP A 66 2.98 -1.30 -18.90
C ASP A 66 2.12 -1.77 -20.09
N ARG A 67 0.79 -1.71 -19.98
CA ARG A 67 -0.16 -2.21 -20.99
C ARG A 67 -0.88 -1.10 -21.75
N PHE A 68 -0.48 0.15 -21.56
CA PHE A 68 -1.12 1.28 -22.24
C PHE A 68 -0.46 1.62 -23.58
N VAL A 69 0.67 2.33 -23.55
CA VAL A 69 1.42 2.72 -24.75
C VAL A 69 2.91 2.74 -24.39
N ASN A 70 3.73 2.04 -25.18
CA ASN A 70 5.18 2.19 -25.16
C ASN A 70 5.55 3.44 -25.96
N GLY A 71 5.99 4.48 -25.27
CA GLY A 71 6.38 5.76 -25.84
C GLY A 71 7.88 5.96 -25.96
N ASP A 72 8.68 5.12 -25.28
CA ASP A 72 10.14 5.20 -25.25
C ASP A 72 10.79 3.83 -25.16
N GLU A 73 11.01 3.17 -26.30
CA GLU A 73 11.72 1.89 -26.36
C GLU A 73 13.15 1.92 -25.75
N SER A 74 13.72 3.11 -25.46
CA SER A 74 15.04 3.20 -24.83
C SER A 74 15.07 2.83 -23.34
N ASN A 75 13.90 2.79 -22.68
CA ASN A 75 13.76 2.30 -21.31
C ASN A 75 13.25 0.84 -21.25
N ASP A 76 13.02 0.19 -22.40
CA ASP A 76 12.71 -1.23 -22.47
C ASP A 76 13.95 -2.03 -22.01
N GLN A 77 13.90 -2.58 -20.80
CA GLN A 77 14.99 -3.41 -20.25
C GLN A 77 14.98 -4.83 -20.84
N ARG A 78 15.07 -4.95 -22.18
CA ARG A 78 14.87 -6.22 -22.91
C ARG A 78 15.88 -7.31 -22.54
N ASP A 79 17.06 -6.93 -22.04
CA ASP A 79 18.13 -7.83 -21.62
C ASP A 79 18.18 -8.07 -20.10
N GLN A 80 17.26 -7.48 -19.34
CA GLN A 80 17.19 -7.63 -17.88
C GLN A 80 16.81 -9.07 -17.47
N GLY A 81 17.35 -9.51 -16.34
CA GLY A 81 17.03 -10.78 -15.69
C GLY A 81 17.82 -11.99 -16.19
N GLY A 82 18.66 -11.85 -17.21
CA GLY A 82 19.60 -12.89 -17.65
C GLY A 82 18.92 -14.24 -17.94
N ALA A 83 19.11 -15.22 -17.05
CA ALA A 83 18.47 -16.53 -17.18
C ALA A 83 16.96 -16.52 -16.90
N GLN A 84 16.46 -15.49 -16.22
CA GLN A 84 15.05 -15.25 -15.88
C GLN A 84 14.59 -13.92 -16.50
N PRO A 85 14.50 -13.83 -17.84
CA PRO A 85 14.27 -12.56 -18.52
C PRO A 85 12.92 -11.95 -18.13
N THR A 86 12.81 -10.63 -18.12
CA THR A 86 11.61 -9.91 -17.63
C THR A 86 10.65 -9.45 -18.74
N PHE A 87 11.15 -9.26 -19.96
CA PHE A 87 10.36 -8.74 -21.08
C PHE A 87 9.74 -9.82 -21.97
N ASP A 88 8.64 -9.49 -22.64
CA ASP A 88 8.03 -10.28 -23.72
C ASP A 88 7.79 -11.77 -23.37
N ARG A 89 7.41 -12.03 -22.11
CA ARG A 89 7.18 -13.39 -21.61
C ARG A 89 5.77 -13.86 -21.93
N LYS A 90 5.59 -14.49 -23.09
CA LYS A 90 4.31 -15.14 -23.43
C LYS A 90 3.92 -16.17 -22.38
N THR A 91 2.65 -16.18 -22.01
CA THR A 91 2.12 -17.13 -21.03
C THR A 91 2.29 -18.58 -21.50
N PRO A 92 2.95 -19.46 -20.72
CA PRO A 92 3.07 -20.87 -21.09
C PRO A 92 1.71 -21.54 -21.30
N GLY A 93 1.59 -22.35 -22.35
CA GLY A 93 0.34 -23.06 -22.66
C GLY A 93 -0.76 -22.21 -23.31
N LEU A 94 -0.46 -20.96 -23.71
CA LEU A 94 -1.37 -20.10 -24.46
C LEU A 94 -1.79 -20.76 -25.80
N PRO A 95 -3.10 -20.92 -26.07
CA PRO A 95 -3.59 -21.40 -27.36
C PRO A 95 -3.16 -20.53 -28.54
N GLU A 96 -2.97 -21.15 -29.71
CA GLU A 96 -2.65 -20.43 -30.95
C GLU A 96 -3.75 -19.40 -31.29
N GLY A 97 -3.33 -18.20 -31.70
CA GLY A 97 -4.22 -17.10 -32.05
C GLY A 97 -4.69 -16.24 -30.88
N LEU A 98 -4.29 -16.56 -29.64
CA LEU A 98 -4.48 -15.70 -28.47
C LEU A 98 -3.19 -14.94 -28.14
N ASP A 99 -3.33 -13.87 -27.37
CA ASP A 99 -2.21 -13.07 -26.85
C ASP A 99 -2.36 -12.91 -25.34
N ASP A 100 -1.30 -13.24 -24.61
CA ASP A 100 -1.19 -13.13 -23.16
C ASP A 100 0.28 -13.11 -22.76
N ASN A 101 0.61 -12.26 -21.78
CA ASN A 101 1.98 -11.98 -21.39
C ASN A 101 2.11 -11.77 -19.87
N ILE A 102 3.07 -12.48 -19.28
CA ILE A 102 3.44 -12.40 -17.86
C ILE A 102 4.72 -11.59 -17.61
N GLY A 103 5.26 -10.99 -18.67
CA GLY A 103 6.38 -10.07 -18.71
C GLY A 103 5.94 -8.61 -18.84
N TYR A 104 6.93 -7.73 -18.82
CA TYR A 104 6.80 -6.35 -19.28
C TYR A 104 6.58 -6.30 -20.80
N LEU A 105 5.82 -5.31 -21.25
CA LEU A 105 5.55 -4.97 -22.66
C LEU A 105 5.98 -3.54 -23.02
N GLY A 106 6.39 -2.73 -22.04
CA GLY A 106 7.08 -1.45 -22.24
C GLY A 106 6.18 -0.23 -22.21
N GLY A 107 4.94 -0.33 -21.74
CA GLY A 107 4.14 0.87 -21.51
C GLY A 107 4.73 1.76 -20.42
N ASP A 108 4.82 3.06 -20.69
CA ASP A 108 5.65 3.98 -19.90
C ASP A 108 5.01 5.37 -19.67
N PHE A 109 5.72 6.27 -18.99
CA PHE A 109 5.23 7.63 -18.73
C PHE A 109 5.12 8.50 -19.99
N LYS A 110 5.99 8.30 -20.97
CA LYS A 110 5.97 9.05 -22.23
C LYS A 110 4.76 8.67 -23.06
N GLY A 111 4.50 7.38 -23.23
CA GLY A 111 3.33 6.87 -23.95
C GLY A 111 2.04 7.32 -23.29
N LEU A 112 1.97 7.32 -21.96
CA LEU A 112 0.83 7.89 -21.25
C LEU A 112 0.66 9.39 -21.53
N LEU A 113 1.72 10.19 -21.39
CA LEU A 113 1.62 11.64 -21.55
C LEU A 113 1.27 12.05 -22.99
N ASP A 114 1.88 11.38 -23.98
CA ASP A 114 1.64 11.62 -25.41
C ASP A 114 0.18 11.32 -25.80
N HIS A 115 -0.45 10.35 -25.12
CA HIS A 115 -1.83 9.95 -25.35
C HIS A 115 -2.82 10.46 -24.30
N ALA A 116 -2.43 11.38 -23.43
CA ALA A 116 -3.31 11.89 -22.38
C ALA A 116 -4.55 12.63 -22.93
N ASP A 117 -4.48 13.22 -24.13
CA ASP A 117 -5.65 13.85 -24.76
C ASP A 117 -6.73 12.80 -25.09
N TYR A 118 -6.37 11.57 -25.44
CA TYR A 118 -7.35 10.48 -25.65
C TYR A 118 -8.20 10.24 -24.40
N ILE A 119 -7.56 10.29 -23.21
CA ILE A 119 -8.25 10.11 -21.93
C ILE A 119 -9.13 11.32 -21.62
N ALA A 120 -8.61 12.53 -21.81
CA ALA A 120 -9.34 13.77 -21.57
C ALA A 120 -10.55 13.94 -22.51
N ASP A 121 -10.40 13.60 -23.80
CA ASP A 121 -11.44 13.71 -24.83
C ASP A 121 -12.60 12.74 -24.60
N MET A 122 -12.36 11.62 -23.91
CA MET A 122 -13.43 10.73 -23.43
C MET A 122 -14.23 11.32 -22.26
N GLY A 123 -13.76 12.42 -21.66
CA GLY A 123 -14.42 13.11 -20.54
C GLY A 123 -13.93 12.69 -19.16
N PHE A 124 -12.82 11.96 -19.05
CA PHE A 124 -12.20 11.65 -17.76
C PHE A 124 -11.48 12.88 -17.20
N GLY A 125 -11.55 13.06 -15.88
CA GLY A 125 -10.88 14.16 -15.16
C GLY A 125 -9.67 13.71 -14.35
N ALA A 126 -9.41 12.40 -14.29
CA ALA A 126 -8.30 11.83 -13.54
C ALA A 126 -7.77 10.55 -14.19
N VAL A 127 -6.48 10.32 -14.03
CA VAL A 127 -5.78 9.09 -14.39
C VAL A 127 -5.28 8.42 -13.12
N TRP A 128 -5.60 7.14 -12.94
CA TRP A 128 -5.05 6.30 -11.88
C TRP A 128 -3.98 5.36 -12.46
N LEU A 129 -2.76 5.50 -11.96
CA LEU A 129 -1.59 4.72 -12.37
C LEU A 129 -1.35 3.56 -11.44
N THR A 130 -0.85 2.45 -11.98
CA THR A 130 -0.17 1.41 -11.21
C THR A 130 0.96 2.00 -10.34
N PRO A 131 1.42 1.28 -9.31
CA PRO A 131 2.53 1.76 -8.51
C PRO A 131 3.76 1.96 -9.39
N ILE A 132 4.56 2.98 -9.04
CA ILE A 132 5.69 3.45 -9.86
C ILE A 132 7.04 3.09 -9.25
N VAL A 133 7.03 2.37 -8.13
CA VAL A 133 8.24 2.04 -7.38
C VAL A 133 8.94 0.85 -8.01
N ASP A 134 10.26 0.82 -7.84
CA ASP A 134 11.16 -0.24 -8.30
C ASP A 134 10.67 -1.66 -7.97
N ASN A 135 10.80 -2.60 -8.92
CA ASN A 135 10.35 -4.00 -8.85
C ASN A 135 11.52 -4.97 -9.16
N PRO A 136 11.37 -6.30 -9.00
CA PRO A 136 12.44 -7.24 -9.27
C PRO A 136 12.91 -7.25 -10.73
N ASP A 137 14.22 -7.22 -10.90
CA ASP A 137 14.92 -7.35 -12.19
C ASP A 137 14.94 -8.77 -12.76
N GLU A 138 14.20 -9.72 -12.19
CA GLU A 138 14.14 -11.11 -12.63
C GLU A 138 12.70 -11.63 -12.58
N ALA A 139 12.36 -12.53 -13.50
CA ALA A 139 11.11 -13.29 -13.39
C ALA A 139 11.13 -14.16 -12.11
N PHE A 140 10.02 -14.15 -11.37
CA PHE A 140 9.88 -14.90 -10.12
C PHE A 140 10.10 -16.40 -10.34
N THR A 141 10.98 -17.02 -9.56
CA THR A 141 11.33 -18.44 -9.76
C THR A 141 10.66 -19.40 -8.78
N GLY A 142 10.01 -18.87 -7.74
CA GLY A 142 9.29 -19.64 -6.73
C GLY A 142 7.84 -19.96 -7.13
N GLY A 143 7.15 -20.72 -6.27
CA GLY A 143 5.74 -21.05 -6.44
C GLY A 143 5.45 -22.04 -7.59
N ASP A 144 4.18 -22.12 -7.98
CA ASP A 144 3.73 -23.00 -9.07
C ASP A 144 3.86 -22.32 -10.44
N PRO A 145 4.17 -23.07 -11.52
CA PRO A 145 4.24 -22.58 -12.89
C PRO A 145 3.00 -21.79 -13.31
N ALA A 146 3.19 -20.53 -13.72
CA ALA A 146 2.14 -19.78 -14.40
C ALA A 146 1.88 -20.41 -15.78
N VAL A 147 0.63 -20.81 -16.02
CA VAL A 147 0.15 -21.31 -17.31
C VAL A 147 -1.16 -20.64 -17.68
N PHE A 148 -1.52 -20.65 -18.96
CA PHE A 148 -2.75 -20.02 -19.44
C PHE A 148 -3.98 -20.57 -18.71
N GLY A 149 -4.80 -19.66 -18.18
CA GLY A 149 -6.02 -19.98 -17.43
C GLY A 149 -5.78 -20.43 -15.98
N ALA A 150 -4.53 -20.51 -15.51
CA ALA A 150 -4.26 -20.79 -14.10
C ALA A 150 -4.64 -19.60 -13.21
N MET A 151 -5.09 -19.92 -12.00
CA MET A 151 -5.27 -18.94 -10.93
C MET A 151 -4.27 -19.25 -9.81
N MET A 152 -3.79 -18.22 -9.11
CA MET A 152 -2.91 -18.36 -7.95
C MET A 152 -1.55 -19.04 -8.22
N SER A 153 -1.00 -18.89 -9.43
CA SER A 153 0.36 -19.32 -9.82
C SER A 153 1.19 -18.13 -10.25
N ASP A 154 2.44 -18.03 -9.81
CA ASP A 154 3.28 -16.83 -10.04
C ASP A 154 4.65 -17.15 -10.63
N GLN A 155 5.07 -18.41 -10.69
CA GLN A 155 6.38 -18.76 -11.22
C GLN A 155 6.48 -18.33 -12.70
N GLY A 156 7.51 -17.57 -13.01
CA GLY A 156 7.80 -17.01 -14.32
C GLY A 156 7.14 -15.65 -14.59
N LYS A 157 6.35 -15.09 -13.66
CA LYS A 157 5.83 -13.71 -13.78
C LYS A 157 6.86 -12.67 -13.36
N THR A 158 6.61 -11.42 -13.72
CA THR A 158 7.53 -10.28 -13.51
C THR A 158 6.79 -9.11 -12.86
N GLY A 159 7.53 -8.11 -12.43
CA GLY A 159 7.03 -6.91 -11.76
C GLY A 159 6.20 -5.92 -12.59
N TYR A 160 5.84 -6.23 -13.84
CA TYR A 160 5.22 -5.29 -14.80
C TYR A 160 3.97 -4.53 -14.29
N HIS A 161 3.28 -5.11 -13.30
CA HIS A 161 2.08 -4.52 -12.71
C HIS A 161 2.38 -3.52 -11.57
N GLY A 162 3.64 -3.41 -11.13
CA GLY A 162 4.12 -2.46 -10.12
C GLY A 162 3.87 -2.86 -8.66
N TYR A 163 3.25 -4.01 -8.40
CA TYR A 163 2.80 -4.41 -7.05
C TYR A 163 3.87 -5.18 -6.25
N TRP A 164 5.06 -5.39 -6.80
CA TRP A 164 6.14 -6.16 -6.18
C TRP A 164 7.29 -5.26 -5.75
N GLY A 165 6.99 -4.17 -5.04
CA GLY A 165 8.00 -3.16 -4.71
C GLY A 165 9.21 -3.73 -3.95
N VAL A 166 10.42 -3.47 -4.45
CA VAL A 166 11.70 -3.79 -3.80
C VAL A 166 12.39 -2.54 -3.24
N ASN A 167 12.20 -1.39 -3.89
CA ASN A 167 12.75 -0.11 -3.40
C ASN A 167 11.75 1.05 -3.55
N PHE A 168 11.06 1.37 -2.46
CA PHE A 168 10.04 2.42 -2.40
C PHE A 168 10.56 3.86 -2.53
N TYR A 169 11.89 4.04 -2.65
CA TYR A 169 12.52 5.35 -2.83
C TYR A 169 12.98 5.59 -4.28
N GLN A 170 12.82 4.61 -5.16
CA GLN A 170 13.24 4.69 -6.56
C GLN A 170 12.06 4.43 -7.48
N LEU A 171 12.08 5.06 -8.66
CA LEU A 171 11.16 4.73 -9.72
C LEU A 171 11.63 3.44 -10.39
N ASP A 172 10.68 2.61 -10.80
CA ASP A 172 10.93 1.48 -11.70
C ASP A 172 11.50 2.01 -13.02
N GLU A 173 12.65 1.47 -13.44
CA GLU A 173 13.44 1.94 -14.58
C GLU A 173 12.74 1.78 -15.93
N HIS A 174 11.66 0.98 -16.00
CA HIS A 174 10.84 0.83 -17.19
C HIS A 174 9.90 2.01 -17.45
N LEU A 175 9.71 2.91 -16.47
CA LEU A 175 8.69 3.96 -16.52
C LEU A 175 9.18 5.33 -17.01
N PRO A 176 10.30 5.89 -16.51
CA PRO A 176 10.73 7.22 -16.90
C PRO A 176 11.46 7.21 -18.26
N SER A 177 11.40 8.35 -18.95
CA SER A 177 12.20 8.63 -20.14
C SER A 177 13.24 9.73 -19.85
N PRO A 178 14.29 9.91 -20.68
CA PRO A 178 15.23 11.02 -20.51
C PRO A 178 14.52 12.39 -20.45
N GLY A 179 14.61 13.04 -19.28
CA GLY A 179 13.96 14.34 -19.04
C GLY A 179 12.45 14.26 -18.77
N LEU A 180 11.88 13.07 -18.59
CA LEU A 180 10.48 12.84 -18.24
C LEU A 180 10.39 11.83 -17.09
N GLY A 181 10.44 12.33 -15.85
CA GLY A 181 10.13 11.55 -14.66
C GLY A 181 8.67 11.72 -14.23
N PHE A 182 8.36 11.22 -13.04
CA PHE A 182 6.99 11.30 -12.50
C PHE A 182 6.52 12.75 -12.26
N ALA A 183 7.43 13.65 -11.89
CA ALA A 183 7.11 15.06 -11.71
C ALA A 183 6.69 15.72 -13.04
N GLU A 184 7.39 15.43 -14.12
CA GLU A 184 7.06 15.95 -15.45
C GLU A 184 5.78 15.31 -16.01
N LEU A 185 5.57 14.01 -15.78
CA LEU A 185 4.31 13.34 -16.13
C LEU A 185 3.12 14.03 -15.44
N THR A 186 3.17 14.18 -14.12
CA THR A 186 2.06 14.77 -13.35
C THR A 186 1.80 16.23 -13.73
N ALA A 187 2.86 17.00 -14.03
CA ALA A 187 2.72 18.35 -14.57
C ALA A 187 2.06 18.36 -15.95
N GLY A 188 2.43 17.43 -16.83
CA GLY A 188 1.88 17.29 -18.18
C GLY A 188 0.41 16.85 -18.17
N LEU A 189 0.06 15.85 -17.36
CA LEU A 189 -1.33 15.43 -17.16
C LEU A 189 -2.19 16.59 -16.64
N LYS A 190 -1.68 17.33 -15.64
CA LYS A 190 -2.35 18.51 -15.11
C LYS A 190 -2.58 19.58 -16.16
N ALA A 191 -1.61 19.82 -17.05
CA ALA A 191 -1.74 20.79 -18.15
C ALA A 191 -2.86 20.39 -19.13
N LYS A 192 -3.19 19.10 -19.22
CA LYS A 192 -4.31 18.55 -20.01
C LYS A 192 -5.61 18.43 -19.21
N GLY A 193 -5.67 19.00 -18.01
CA GLY A 193 -6.87 18.95 -17.15
C GLY A 193 -7.07 17.63 -16.42
N LEU A 194 -6.08 16.73 -16.42
CA LEU A 194 -6.15 15.43 -15.75
C LEU A 194 -5.46 15.47 -14.39
N LYS A 195 -6.17 15.03 -13.35
CA LYS A 195 -5.58 14.77 -12.03
C LYS A 195 -4.85 13.42 -12.05
N THR A 196 -3.82 13.27 -11.22
CA THR A 196 -3.13 11.99 -11.05
C THR A 196 -3.53 11.33 -9.73
N VAL A 197 -3.92 10.06 -9.80
CA VAL A 197 -4.06 9.15 -8.66
C VAL A 197 -2.92 8.14 -8.75
N LEU A 198 -2.13 8.06 -7.68
CA LEU A 198 -1.02 7.12 -7.59
C LEU A 198 -1.45 5.93 -6.72
N ASP A 199 -1.33 4.72 -7.25
CA ASP A 199 -1.43 3.52 -6.42
C ASP A 199 -0.22 3.41 -5.48
N VAL A 200 -0.48 3.08 -4.22
CA VAL A 200 0.56 2.96 -3.18
C VAL A 200 0.34 1.67 -2.39
N VAL A 201 1.31 0.77 -2.50
CA VAL A 201 1.27 -0.53 -1.85
C VAL A 201 2.08 -0.49 -0.56
N ALA A 202 1.40 -0.25 0.56
CA ALA A 202 2.06 -0.21 1.87
C ALA A 202 2.01 -1.55 2.63
N ASN A 203 1.36 -2.57 2.06
CA ASN A 203 1.11 -3.84 2.74
C ASN A 203 2.28 -4.83 2.64
N HIS A 204 3.00 -4.84 1.52
CA HIS A 204 4.00 -5.86 1.18
C HIS A 204 5.05 -5.29 0.21
N GLY A 205 6.17 -6.02 0.05
CA GLY A 205 7.14 -5.83 -1.03
C GLY A 205 6.95 -6.87 -2.14
N SER A 206 8.02 -7.47 -2.63
CA SER A 206 7.97 -8.53 -3.65
C SER A 206 7.81 -9.95 -3.06
N PRO A 207 7.34 -10.93 -3.86
CA PRO A 207 7.40 -12.34 -3.49
C PRO A 207 8.85 -12.81 -3.30
N SER A 208 9.19 -13.25 -2.09
CA SER A 208 10.52 -13.78 -1.75
C SER A 208 10.49 -15.25 -1.33
N PHE A 209 9.31 -15.83 -1.15
CA PHE A 209 9.19 -17.23 -0.74
C PHE A 209 9.86 -18.14 -1.77
N THR A 210 10.76 -19.01 -1.32
CA THR A 210 11.55 -19.95 -2.15
C THR A 210 12.55 -19.34 -3.14
N MET A 211 12.77 -18.02 -3.12
CA MET A 211 13.82 -17.40 -3.93
C MET A 211 15.21 -17.70 -3.35
N PRO A 212 16.24 -17.93 -4.19
CA PRO A 212 17.59 -18.21 -3.74
C PRO A 212 18.33 -16.97 -3.19
N ILE A 213 17.85 -15.76 -3.51
CA ILE A 213 18.44 -14.47 -3.13
C ILE A 213 17.31 -13.52 -2.73
N ASP A 214 17.51 -12.77 -1.65
CA ASP A 214 16.60 -11.68 -1.24
C ASP A 214 16.52 -10.62 -2.34
N GLN A 215 15.29 -10.26 -2.69
CA GLN A 215 14.96 -9.26 -3.71
C GLN A 215 14.91 -7.87 -3.09
#